data_AF-A0AAV5JDJ3-F1
#
_entry.id   AF-A0AAV5JDJ3-F1
#
_cell.length_a   1.000
_cell.length_b   1.000
_cell.length_c   1.000
_cell.angle_alpha   90.00
_cell.angle_beta   90.00
_cell.angle_gamma   90.00
#
_symmetry.space_group_name_H-M   'P 1'
#
loop_
_entity.id
_entity.type
_entity.pdbx_description
1 polymer ?
#
loop_
_entity_poly.entity_id
_entity_poly.type
_entity_poly.pdbx_seq_one_letter_code
_entity_poly.pdbx_strand_id
1 'polypeptide(L)'
;MPGNSIGKGSGPVDCNFFQTAFQPQSKVRVEGSVQKVSDEESEQYFHSCPQGSQLGAIVSQQSTVIPGRLFLYQQYEELEEKYSDGSLIPKPKYWGGYRLKPELFEFWQGQPSRLHDRLQYSPQEVSEKHTWKISRLAP
;
A
#
# COMPACT_ATOMS: atom_id res chain seq x y z
N MET A 1 -9.11 -2.68 -0.54
CA MET A 1 -9.26 -4.11 -0.88
C MET A 1 -8.80 -4.90 0.33
N PRO A 2 -9.61 -5.75 0.95
CA PRO A 2 -9.09 -6.69 1.95
C PRO A 2 -7.97 -7.53 1.30
N GLY A 3 -6.91 -7.84 2.05
CA GLY A 3 -5.75 -8.60 1.55
C GLY A 3 -6.08 -9.97 0.94
N ASN A 4 -7.32 -10.45 1.08
CA ASN A 4 -7.82 -11.69 0.48
C ASN A 4 -7.74 -11.70 -1.06
N SER A 5 -7.78 -10.55 -1.74
CA SER A 5 -7.64 -10.50 -3.20
C SER A 5 -6.19 -10.62 -3.71
N ILE A 6 -5.21 -10.55 -2.81
CA ILE A 6 -3.75 -10.66 -3.10
C ILE A 6 -3.21 -12.04 -2.64
N GLY A 7 -4.09 -13.04 -2.51
CA GLY A 7 -3.72 -14.42 -2.22
C GLY A 7 -2.97 -15.08 -3.38
N LYS A 8 -2.28 -16.21 -3.11
CA LYS A 8 -1.48 -16.97 -4.10
C LYS A 8 -2.24 -17.13 -5.43
N GLY A 9 -1.74 -16.47 -6.49
CA GLY A 9 -2.34 -16.49 -7.83
C GLY A 9 -3.11 -15.22 -8.22
N SER A 10 -3.08 -14.15 -7.42
CA SER A 10 -3.59 -12.84 -7.85
C SER A 10 -2.80 -12.33 -9.06
N GLY A 11 -3.52 -11.92 -10.11
CA GLY A 11 -2.92 -11.22 -11.26
C GLY A 11 -2.22 -9.91 -10.85
N PRO A 12 -1.59 -9.20 -11.81
CA PRO A 12 -0.86 -7.97 -11.51
C PRO A 12 -1.75 -6.98 -10.76
N VAL A 13 -1.19 -6.36 -9.72
CA VAL A 13 -1.87 -5.32 -8.95
C VAL A 13 -1.46 -3.98 -9.52
N ASP A 14 -2.45 -3.12 -9.73
CA ASP A 14 -2.24 -1.74 -10.15
C ASP A 14 -2.35 -0.79 -8.95
N CYS A 15 -1.29 -0.02 -8.70
CA CYS A 15 -1.23 1.05 -7.72
C CYS A 15 -1.22 2.41 -8.41
N ASN A 16 -2.30 3.18 -8.22
CA ASN A 16 -2.44 4.52 -8.75
C ASN A 16 -2.18 5.58 -7.67
N PHE A 17 -1.18 6.42 -7.90
CA PHE A 17 -0.82 7.54 -7.03
C PHE A 17 -1.27 8.85 -7.68
N PHE A 18 -2.03 9.67 -6.93
CA PHE A 18 -2.55 10.95 -7.38
C PHE A 18 -1.95 12.08 -6.53
N GLN A 19 -1.28 13.03 -7.16
CA GLN A 19 -0.74 14.22 -6.49
C GLN A 19 -1.68 15.41 -6.76
N THR A 20 -2.23 16.03 -5.72
CA THR A 20 -3.19 17.15 -5.87
C THR A 20 -2.64 18.51 -5.40
N ALA A 21 -1.57 18.54 -4.61
CA ALA A 21 -1.14 19.76 -3.91
C ALA A 21 -0.07 20.60 -4.64
N PHE A 22 0.84 19.98 -5.39
CA PHE A 22 2.01 20.68 -5.98
C PHE A 22 2.07 20.63 -7.51
N GLN A 23 1.44 19.64 -8.12
CA GLN A 23 1.25 19.54 -9.57
C GLN A 23 -0.17 19.01 -9.80
N PRO A 24 -1.18 19.90 -9.91
CA PRO A 24 -2.53 19.44 -10.22
C PRO A 24 -2.47 18.66 -11.53
N GLN A 25 -3.06 17.48 -11.55
CA GLN A 25 -3.11 16.56 -12.70
C GLN A 25 -1.82 15.75 -12.95
N SER A 26 -0.99 15.48 -11.95
CA SER A 26 0.05 14.43 -12.08
C SER A 26 -0.45 13.12 -11.50
N LYS A 27 -0.30 12.03 -12.25
CA LYS A 27 -0.62 10.66 -11.81
C LYS A 27 0.55 9.76 -12.11
N VAL A 28 0.82 8.83 -11.19
CA VAL A 28 1.76 7.73 -11.42
C VAL A 28 1.00 6.44 -11.27
N ARG A 29 1.05 5.61 -12.31
CA ARG A 29 0.56 4.23 -12.29
C ARG A 29 1.73 3.29 -12.16
N VAL A 30 1.64 2.34 -11.25
CA VAL A 30 2.66 1.30 -11.07
C VAL A 30 1.96 -0.05 -11.09
N GLU A 31 2.32 -0.88 -12.06
CA GLU A 31 1.80 -2.25 -12.15
C GLU A 31 2.92 -3.25 -11.91
N GLY A 32 2.57 -4.38 -11.33
CA GLY A 32 3.49 -5.50 -11.22
C GLY A 32 2.98 -6.62 -10.32
N SER A 33 3.84 -7.61 -10.14
CA SER A 33 3.60 -8.71 -9.22
C SER A 33 3.71 -8.24 -7.76
N VAL A 34 2.89 -8.81 -6.88
CA VAL A 34 2.89 -8.47 -5.46
C VAL A 34 3.28 -9.69 -4.65
N GLN A 35 4.12 -9.49 -3.64
CA GLN A 35 4.54 -10.52 -2.70
C GLN A 35 4.34 -10.04 -1.27
N LYS A 36 3.98 -10.96 -0.38
CA LYS A 36 3.94 -10.66 1.06
C LYS A 36 5.38 -10.42 1.55
N VAL A 37 5.58 -9.39 2.36
CA VAL A 37 6.89 -9.18 3.01
C VAL A 37 7.09 -10.20 4.13
N SER A 38 8.31 -10.34 4.63
CA SER A 38 8.55 -11.29 5.72
C SER A 38 7.83 -10.85 7.00
N ASP A 39 7.57 -11.82 7.89
CA ASP A 39 6.93 -11.50 9.16
C ASP A 39 7.84 -10.62 10.03
N GLU A 40 9.17 -10.78 9.93
CA GLU A 40 10.16 -9.96 10.61
C GLU A 40 10.15 -8.50 10.12
N GLU A 41 10.05 -8.27 8.81
CA GLU A 41 9.94 -6.92 8.25
C GLU A 41 8.63 -6.27 8.68
N SER A 42 7.54 -7.05 8.72
CA SER A 42 6.24 -6.58 9.22
C SER A 42 6.29 -6.24 10.71
N GLU A 43 6.93 -7.06 11.55
CA GLU A 43 7.17 -6.80 12.97
C GLU A 43 8.01 -5.53 13.17
N GLN A 44 9.10 -5.46 12.40
CA GLN A 44 9.93 -4.29 12.10
C GLN A 44 9.13 -2.98 12.08
N TYR A 45 8.27 -2.93 11.06
CA TYR A 45 7.47 -1.78 10.73
C TYR A 45 6.35 -1.51 11.76
N PHE A 46 5.69 -2.57 12.27
CA PHE A 46 4.61 -2.45 13.25
C PHE A 46 5.09 -1.71 14.52
N HIS A 47 6.23 -2.09 15.06
CA HIS A 47 6.78 -1.48 16.28
C HIS A 47 7.35 -0.08 16.08
N SER A 48 7.62 0.31 14.83
CA SER A 48 7.99 1.70 14.50
C SER A 48 6.77 2.64 14.48
N CYS A 49 5.55 2.12 14.40
CA CYS A 49 4.34 2.92 14.36
C CYS A 49 4.01 3.50 15.74
N PRO A 50 3.34 4.66 15.84
CA PRO A 50 2.87 5.18 17.12
C PRO A 50 1.94 4.19 17.83
N GLN A 51 1.95 4.18 19.16
CA GLN A 51 1.16 3.25 19.99
C GLN A 51 -0.32 3.21 19.59
N GLY A 52 -0.98 4.36 19.40
CA GLY A 52 -2.38 4.39 18.98
C GLY A 52 -2.64 3.77 17.60
N SER A 53 -1.67 3.78 16.69
CA SER A 53 -1.76 3.07 15.40
C SER A 53 -1.65 1.56 15.58
N GLN A 54 -0.79 1.10 16.49
CA GLN A 54 -0.65 -0.32 16.84
C GLN A 54 -1.94 -0.85 17.48
N LEU A 55 -2.50 -0.11 18.44
CA LEU A 55 -3.78 -0.44 19.08
C LEU A 55 -4.93 -0.46 18.06
N GLY A 56 -5.04 0.56 17.21
CA GLY A 56 -6.05 0.62 16.16
C GLY A 56 -6.00 -0.56 15.20
N ALA A 57 -4.80 -1.06 14.88
CA ALA A 57 -4.61 -2.26 14.06
C ALA A 57 -5.10 -3.54 14.73
N ILE A 58 -5.09 -3.63 16.07
CA ILE A 58 -5.63 -4.76 16.83
C ILE A 58 -7.16 -4.67 16.93
N VAL A 59 -7.68 -3.48 17.23
CA VAL A 59 -9.13 -3.23 17.37
C VAL A 59 -9.87 -3.48 16.06
N SER A 60 -9.27 -3.05 14.95
CA SER A 60 -9.90 -3.10 13.63
C SER A 60 -9.54 -4.38 12.88
N GLN A 61 -10.36 -5.42 13.04
CA GLN A 61 -10.39 -6.53 12.09
C GLN A 61 -10.96 -6.03 10.76
N GLN A 62 -10.09 -5.48 9.92
CA GLN A 62 -10.46 -4.70 8.75
C GLN A 62 -11.46 -5.43 7.84
N SER A 63 -12.52 -4.72 7.44
CA SER A 63 -13.60 -5.21 6.55
C SER A 63 -14.54 -6.26 7.16
N THR A 64 -14.52 -6.47 8.48
CA THR A 64 -15.54 -7.27 9.17
C THR A 64 -16.75 -6.42 9.58
N VAL A 65 -17.94 -7.04 9.63
CA VAL A 65 -19.16 -6.38 10.11
C VAL A 65 -19.09 -6.28 11.62
N ILE A 66 -19.35 -5.09 12.16
CA ILE A 66 -19.33 -4.81 13.60
C ILE A 66 -20.66 -4.20 14.05
N PRO A 67 -21.02 -4.31 15.35
CA PRO A 67 -22.31 -3.80 15.87
C PRO A 67 -22.47 -2.27 15.78
N GLY A 68 -21.37 -1.53 15.69
CA GLY A 68 -21.40 -0.08 15.57
C GLY A 68 -20.10 0.58 16.04
N ARG A 69 -20.09 1.92 16.05
CA ARG A 69 -18.90 2.70 16.40
C ARG A 69 -18.47 2.54 17.87
N LEU A 70 -19.43 2.45 18.81
CA LEU A 70 -19.14 2.32 20.24
C LEU A 70 -18.34 1.05 20.56
N PHE A 71 -18.58 -0.03 19.81
CA PHE A 71 -17.80 -1.27 19.94
C PHE A 71 -16.29 -1.03 19.71
N LEU A 72 -15.92 -0.20 18.74
CA LEU A 72 -14.51 0.12 18.49
C LEU A 72 -13.89 0.94 19.63
N TYR A 73 -14.64 1.88 20.20
CA TYR A 73 -14.14 2.71 21.31
C TYR A 73 -13.89 1.87 22.56
N GLN A 74 -14.84 1.02 22.94
CA GLN A 74 -14.71 0.14 24.10
C GLN A 74 -13.50 -0.78 23.96
N GLN A 75 -13.35 -1.45 22.82
CA GLN A 75 -12.19 -2.31 22.56
C GLN A 75 -10.87 -1.53 22.55
N TYR A 76 -10.87 -0.28 22.11
CA TYR A 76 -9.68 0.56 22.11
C TYR A 76 -9.29 0.96 23.53
N GLU A 77 -10.24 1.44 24.34
CA GLU A 77 -10.01 1.81 25.75
C GLU A 77 -9.49 0.63 26.57
N GLU A 78 -10.07 -0.57 26.40
CA GLU A 78 -9.60 -1.79 27.07
C GLU A 78 -8.14 -2.12 26.74
N LEU A 79 -7.74 -1.95 25.47
CA LEU A 79 -6.36 -2.21 25.07
C LEU A 79 -5.42 -1.08 25.50
N GLU A 80 -5.86 0.17 25.47
CA GLU A 80 -5.09 1.31 25.95
C GLU A 80 -4.78 1.18 27.45
N GLU A 81 -5.76 0.77 28.27
CA GLU A 81 -5.55 0.46 29.67
C GLU A 81 -4.60 -0.72 29.85
N LYS A 82 -4.79 -1.80 29.09
CA LYS A 82 -3.94 -3.00 29.14
C LYS A 82 -2.48 -2.73 28.82
N TYR A 83 -2.20 -1.83 27.88
CA TYR A 83 -0.85 -1.46 27.43
C TYR A 83 -0.38 -0.11 28.00
N SER A 84 -1.03 0.38 29.05
CA SER A 84 -0.70 1.67 29.70
C SER A 84 0.65 1.67 30.41
N ASP A 85 1.15 0.49 30.77
CA ASP A 85 2.47 0.28 31.38
C ASP A 85 3.64 0.37 30.38
N GLY A 86 3.35 0.60 29.10
CA GLY A 86 4.35 0.62 28.03
C GLY A 86 4.81 -0.78 27.61
N SER A 87 4.06 -1.83 27.97
CA SER A 87 4.34 -3.18 27.50
C SER A 87 4.26 -3.28 25.97
N LEU A 88 5.05 -4.21 25.42
CA LEU A 88 5.13 -4.41 23.97
C LEU A 88 3.79 -4.91 23.43
N ILE A 89 3.20 -4.14 22.52
CA ILE A 89 1.96 -4.50 21.84
C ILE A 89 2.28 -5.52 20.74
N PRO A 90 1.75 -6.75 20.77
CA PRO A 90 2.06 -7.75 19.76
C PRO A 90 1.41 -7.41 18.42
N LYS A 91 2.15 -7.61 17.32
CA LYS A 91 1.58 -7.50 15.97
C LYS A 91 0.50 -8.56 15.74
N PRO A 92 -0.70 -8.19 15.24
CA PRO A 92 -1.70 -9.17 14.85
C PRO A 92 -1.22 -10.11 13.74
N LYS A 93 -1.61 -11.39 13.78
CA LYS A 93 -1.25 -12.39 12.75
C LYS A 93 -1.75 -12.04 11.34
N TYR A 94 -2.89 -11.36 11.26
CA TYR A 94 -3.50 -10.92 10.01
C TYR A 94 -2.91 -9.59 9.49
N TRP A 95 -2.05 -8.93 10.29
CA TRP A 95 -1.42 -7.67 9.92
C TRP A 95 -0.02 -7.90 9.35
N GLY A 96 0.29 -7.22 8.25
CA GLY A 96 1.60 -7.27 7.61
C GLY A 96 1.65 -6.46 6.32
N GLY A 97 2.84 -6.43 5.72
CA GLY A 97 3.09 -5.69 4.48
C GLY A 97 2.99 -6.54 3.21
N TYR A 98 2.78 -5.86 2.10
CA TYR A 98 2.97 -6.39 0.76
C TYR A 98 3.94 -5.48 0.00
N ARG A 99 4.77 -6.08 -0.86
CA ARG A 99 5.69 -5.37 -1.75
C ARG A 99 5.26 -5.61 -3.19
N LEU A 100 4.99 -4.54 -3.91
CA LEU A 100 4.83 -4.56 -5.36
C LEU A 100 6.22 -4.54 -5.99
N LYS A 101 6.49 -5.49 -6.89
CA LYS A 101 7.67 -5.53 -7.75
C LYS A 101 7.28 -4.88 -9.08
N PRO A 102 7.75 -3.66 -9.38
CA PRO A 102 7.28 -2.94 -10.55
C PRO A 102 7.72 -3.62 -11.84
N GLU A 103 6.74 -3.83 -12.72
CA GLU A 103 6.92 -4.34 -14.09
C GLU A 103 6.46 -3.29 -15.12
N LEU A 104 5.78 -2.23 -14.66
CA LEU A 104 5.41 -1.09 -15.48
C LEU A 104 5.30 0.15 -14.59
N PHE A 105 5.81 1.27 -15.09
CA PHE A 105 5.47 2.59 -14.58
C PHE A 105 4.81 3.41 -15.69
N GLU A 106 3.78 4.17 -15.38
CA GLU A 106 3.27 5.22 -16.26
C GLU A 106 3.23 6.54 -15.51
N PHE A 107 3.86 7.55 -16.09
CA PHE A 107 3.79 8.93 -15.64
C PHE A 107 2.80 9.66 -16.54
N TRP A 108 1.73 10.14 -15.94
CA TRP A 108 0.70 10.91 -16.62
C TRP A 108 0.73 12.34 -16.09
N GLN A 109 0.88 13.30 -17.00
CA GLN A 109 0.84 14.73 -16.68
C GLN A 109 -0.26 15.40 -17.49
N GLY A 110 -1.22 15.96 -16.75
CA GLY A 110 -2.30 16.72 -17.32
C GLY A 110 -1.82 18.02 -17.97
N GLN A 111 -2.51 18.39 -19.04
CA GLN A 111 -2.23 19.56 -19.87
C GLN A 111 -3.56 20.25 -20.18
N PRO A 112 -3.63 21.60 -20.17
CA PRO A 112 -4.89 22.32 -20.44
C PRO A 112 -5.48 22.02 -21.82
N SER A 113 -4.64 21.72 -22.80
CA SER A 113 -5.01 21.40 -24.19
C SER A 113 -5.65 20.01 -24.35
N ARG A 114 -5.75 19.21 -23.28
CA ARG A 114 -6.10 17.77 -23.30
C ARG A 114 -5.06 16.86 -23.99
N LEU A 115 -3.97 17.42 -24.49
CA LEU A 115 -2.83 16.67 -25.01
C LEU A 115 -1.90 16.28 -23.86
N HIS A 116 -2.38 15.40 -22.99
CA HIS A 116 -1.66 14.92 -21.82
C HIS A 116 -0.35 14.21 -22.17
N ASP A 117 0.68 14.43 -21.36
CA ASP A 117 1.91 13.66 -21.48
C ASP A 117 1.73 12.32 -20.79
N ARG A 118 2.01 11.23 -21.50
CA ARG A 118 1.98 9.87 -20.98
C ARG A 118 3.28 9.17 -21.33
N LEU A 119 4.10 8.92 -20.32
CA LEU A 119 5.37 8.20 -20.47
C LEU A 119 5.29 6.86 -19.75
N GLN A 120 5.31 5.78 -20.51
CA GLN A 120 5.35 4.42 -20.01
C GLN A 120 6.79 3.91 -19.98
N TYR A 121 7.17 3.33 -18.84
CA TYR A 121 8.43 2.63 -18.62
C TYR A 121 8.12 1.15 -18.46
N SER A 122 8.73 0.32 -19.29
CA SER A 122 8.66 -1.15 -19.21
C SER A 122 10.06 -1.75 -19.14
N PRO A 123 10.30 -2.80 -18.34
CA PRO A 123 11.60 -3.45 -18.26
C PRO A 123 11.95 -4.11 -19.59
N GLN A 124 13.22 -4.01 -19.98
CA GLN A 124 13.78 -4.64 -21.17
C GLN A 124 15.20 -5.10 -20.88
N GLU A 125 15.53 -6.31 -21.34
CA GLU A 125 16.91 -6.81 -21.32
C GLU A 125 17.62 -6.37 -22.61
N VAL A 126 18.74 -5.66 -22.46
CA VAL A 126 19.62 -5.26 -23.57
C VAL A 126 21.03 -5.66 -23.21
N SER A 127 21.63 -6.57 -23.98
CA SER A 127 22.99 -7.07 -23.76
C SER A 127 23.21 -7.55 -22.32
N GLU A 128 22.29 -8.38 -21.80
CA GLU A 128 22.31 -8.93 -20.43
C GLU A 128 22.24 -7.88 -19.31
N LYS A 129 21.83 -6.65 -19.63
CA LYS A 129 21.56 -5.59 -18.67
C LYS A 129 20.07 -5.28 -18.60
N HIS A 130 19.58 -5.20 -17.37
CA HIS A 130 18.25 -4.71 -17.09
C HIS A 130 18.16 -3.21 -17.37
N THR A 131 17.33 -2.82 -18.32
CA THR A 131 17.10 -1.43 -18.71
C THR A 131 15.60 -1.13 -18.74
N TRP A 132 15.24 0.14 -18.73
CA TRP A 132 13.84 0.56 -18.89
C TRP A 132 13.64 1.14 -20.29
N LYS A 133 12.76 0.52 -21.07
CA LYS A 133 12.27 1.09 -22.32
C LYS A 133 11.25 2.17 -22.00
N ILE A 134 11.45 3.36 -22.56
CA ILE A 134 10.55 4.50 -22.42
C ILE A 134 9.72 4.64 -23.70
N SER A 135 8.40 4.68 -23.57
CA SER A 135 7.46 4.87 -24.68
C SER A 135 6.49 6.00 -24.36
N ARG A 136 6.21 6.86 -25.34
CA ARG A 136 5.17 7.88 -25.21
C ARG A 136 3.84 7.30 -25.68
N LEU A 137 2.81 7.43 -24.84
CA LEU A 137 1.44 7.03 -25.19
C LEU A 137 0.65 8.26 -25.63
N ALA A 138 -0.35 8.05 -26.48
CA ALA A 138 -1.35 9.07 -26.77
C ALA A 138 -2.20 9.34 -25.51
N PRO A 139 -2.61 10.60 -25.28
CA PRO A 139 -3.36 11.03 -24.10
C PRO A 139 -4.69 10.29 -23.90
#